data_AF-A0A671WAX1-F1
#
_entry.id   AF-A0A671WAX1-F1
#
_cell.length_a   1.000
_cell.length_b   1.000
_cell.length_c   1.000
_cell.angle_alpha   90.00
_cell.angle_beta   90.00
_cell.angle_gamma   90.00
#
_symmetry.space_group_name_H-M   'P 1'
#
loop_
_entity.id
_entity.type
_entity.pdbx_description
1 polymer ?
#
loop_
_entity_poly.entity_id
_entity_poly.type
_entity_poly.pdbx_seq_one_letter_code
_entity_poly.pdbx_strand_id
1 'polypeptide(L)'
;MLHLLCRAQSVKQMSNLNVANHFRVLSFFVPLSMAPPPLTHLPSPLRQLHQLYNSSGVVGAEGPQVLEGCPGQTFQVSLLLTHLLAAPAYQSDVLLQPYLSSWDELVKFMEALGPMVGLISKEIETKTSIIRQLALLSEKNSEAELGPDGSSVNTGAGTENDPEASQHAGPYHSLRSMIWMEMKQGLVDFQHQTESGCRTILRLHRALLWLKLFLQKLAETPVAGRLRSPSELCRESYQNTLANHHTWFVRRAAELAFIALPERGFFYRLVCVQGQEDLSILLNKVVEAIGEVYNRTQKALDENGMLDLP
;
A
#
# COMPACT_ATOMS: atom_id res chain seq x y z
N MET A 1 26.25 46.39 18.45
CA MET A 1 27.15 45.60 17.57
C MET A 1 27.45 44.19 18.10
N LEU A 2 27.33 43.92 19.42
CA LEU A 2 27.46 42.55 19.97
C LEU A 2 26.23 41.63 19.73
N HIS A 3 25.02 42.17 19.55
CA HIS A 3 23.82 41.37 19.29
C HIS A 3 23.74 40.76 17.88
N LEU A 4 24.48 41.29 16.90
CA LEU A 4 24.53 40.71 15.54
C LEU A 4 25.53 39.54 15.42
N LEU A 5 26.56 39.49 16.27
CA LEU A 5 27.55 38.40 16.26
C LEU A 5 27.00 37.10 16.89
N CYS A 6 26.15 37.21 17.92
CA CYS A 6 25.52 36.05 18.55
C CYS A 6 24.49 35.36 17.61
N ARG A 7 23.80 36.15 16.77
CA ARG A 7 22.88 35.63 15.74
C ARG A 7 23.62 34.99 14.57
N ALA A 8 24.84 35.43 14.26
CA ALA A 8 25.67 34.85 13.19
C ALA A 8 26.34 33.52 13.59
N GLN A 9 26.65 33.30 14.87
CA GLN A 9 27.17 32.01 15.36
C GLN A 9 26.07 30.95 15.52
N SER A 10 24.84 31.34 15.90
CA SER A 10 23.73 30.38 16.01
C SER A 10 23.25 29.85 14.64
N VAL A 11 23.42 30.61 13.55
CA VAL A 11 23.06 30.18 12.18
C VAL A 11 24.14 29.25 11.58
N LYS A 12 25.39 29.31 12.07
CA LYS A 12 26.50 28.49 11.57
C LYS A 12 26.64 27.13 12.29
N GLN A 13 25.90 26.92 13.37
CA GLN A 13 25.89 25.66 14.13
C GLN A 13 24.63 24.80 13.87
N MET A 14 23.61 25.37 13.21
CA MET A 14 22.42 24.65 12.71
C MET A 14 22.58 24.10 11.28
N SER A 15 23.79 24.12 10.72
CA SER A 15 24.09 23.69 9.36
C SER A 15 24.87 22.37 9.26
N ASN A 16 25.02 21.59 10.35
CA ASN A 16 25.79 20.33 10.34
C ASN A 16 25.09 19.09 10.94
N LEU A 17 23.81 19.17 11.31
CA LEU A 17 23.02 18.02 11.77
C LEU A 17 21.73 17.85 10.95
N ASN A 18 21.81 17.82 9.62
CA ASN A 18 20.70 17.27 8.81
C ASN A 18 21.07 16.84 7.38
N VAL A 19 22.35 16.61 7.08
CA VAL A 19 22.80 16.25 5.73
C VAL A 19 22.67 14.74 5.46
N ALA A 20 22.70 13.89 6.50
CA ALA A 20 22.65 12.44 6.33
C ALA A 20 21.26 11.89 5.97
N ASN A 21 20.16 12.55 6.37
CA ASN A 21 18.80 12.18 5.97
C ASN A 21 18.31 12.91 4.70
N HIS A 22 19.05 13.90 4.21
CA HIS A 22 18.74 14.65 3.00
C HIS A 22 19.19 13.95 1.70
N PHE A 23 19.97 12.87 1.80
CA PHE A 23 20.59 12.20 0.66
C PHE A 23 19.79 11.04 0.02
N ARG A 24 18.65 10.63 0.60
CA ARG A 24 17.81 9.56 0.00
C ARG A 24 16.75 10.06 -0.99
N VAL A 25 16.50 11.37 -1.07
CA VAL A 25 15.58 11.96 -2.06
C VAL A 25 16.35 12.70 -3.18
N LEU A 26 17.68 12.80 -3.10
CA LEU A 26 18.50 13.63 -3.99
C LEU A 26 19.76 12.93 -4.58
N SER A 27 19.70 11.64 -4.88
CA SER A 27 20.80 10.96 -5.61
C SER A 27 20.51 10.57 -7.06
N PHE A 28 19.45 11.06 -7.72
CA PHE A 28 19.13 10.60 -9.09
C PHE A 28 18.55 11.65 -10.03
N PHE A 29 19.13 12.85 -10.11
CA PHE A 29 18.79 13.82 -11.16
C PHE A 29 20.03 14.52 -11.76
N VAL A 30 20.80 13.77 -12.56
CA VAL A 30 21.52 14.24 -13.77
C VAL A 30 21.46 13.07 -14.79
N PRO A 31 21.16 13.32 -16.08
CA PRO A 31 20.79 12.26 -17.02
C PRO A 31 22.03 11.57 -17.59
N LEU A 32 21.97 10.25 -17.74
CA LEU A 32 22.87 9.54 -18.66
C LEU A 32 22.07 8.93 -19.80
N SER A 33 22.19 9.59 -20.95
CA SER A 33 21.85 9.08 -22.28
C SER A 33 22.73 7.89 -22.62
N MET A 34 22.16 6.79 -23.12
CA MET A 34 22.76 5.88 -24.11
C MET A 34 21.66 5.07 -24.81
N ALA A 35 21.81 4.94 -26.14
CA ALA A 35 20.88 4.42 -27.14
C ALA A 35 20.66 2.88 -27.09
N PRO A 36 19.66 2.33 -27.81
CA PRO A 36 19.30 0.91 -27.75
C PRO A 36 19.99 0.05 -28.85
N PRO A 37 20.14 -1.28 -28.65
CA PRO A 37 20.39 -2.22 -29.73
C PRO A 37 19.13 -3.06 -30.10
N PRO A 38 19.15 -3.80 -31.22
CA PRO A 38 18.02 -3.89 -32.13
C PRO A 38 17.08 -5.09 -31.93
N LEU A 39 15.90 -4.95 -32.54
CA LEU A 39 14.88 -5.99 -32.74
C LEU A 39 15.38 -7.10 -33.68
N THR A 40 15.11 -8.35 -33.30
CA THR A 40 15.07 -9.50 -34.21
C THR A 40 13.74 -10.26 -34.05
N HIS A 41 13.05 -10.41 -35.18
CA HIS A 41 11.87 -11.26 -35.39
C HIS A 41 12.23 -12.75 -35.12
N LEU A 42 11.38 -13.62 -34.59
CA LEU A 42 10.24 -14.35 -35.23
C LEU A 42 10.05 -15.69 -34.42
N PRO A 43 9.08 -16.58 -34.71
CA PRO A 43 7.62 -16.55 -34.56
C PRO A 43 7.07 -17.38 -33.37
N SER A 44 5.82 -17.11 -33.01
CA SER A 44 4.90 -17.98 -32.24
C SER A 44 4.52 -19.27 -33.00
N PRO A 45 4.18 -20.37 -32.30
CA PRO A 45 2.75 -20.71 -32.14
C PRO A 45 2.41 -21.47 -30.85
N LEU A 46 1.20 -21.24 -30.31
CA LEU A 46 0.27 -22.29 -29.85
C LEU A 46 -1.09 -21.66 -29.47
N ARG A 47 -1.89 -21.39 -30.51
CA ARG A 47 -3.35 -21.46 -30.44
C ARG A 47 -3.72 -22.94 -30.34
N GLN A 48 -4.32 -23.37 -29.23
CA GLN A 48 -5.36 -24.42 -29.15
C GLN A 48 -5.43 -24.95 -27.72
N LEU A 49 -6.37 -24.42 -26.92
CA LEU A 49 -7.09 -25.16 -25.87
C LEU A 49 -8.10 -24.24 -25.16
N HIS A 50 -9.01 -23.60 -25.91
CA HIS A 50 -10.19 -22.96 -25.29
C HIS A 50 -11.45 -23.00 -26.16
N GLN A 51 -11.50 -23.86 -27.18
CA GLN A 51 -12.78 -24.24 -27.75
C GLN A 51 -13.29 -25.47 -27.01
N LEU A 52 -14.38 -25.25 -26.27
CA LEU A 52 -15.42 -26.19 -25.82
C LEU A 52 -15.73 -26.01 -24.33
N TYR A 53 -16.35 -24.90 -23.96
CA TYR A 53 -17.35 -24.94 -22.89
C TYR A 53 -18.46 -23.90 -23.10
N ASN A 54 -19.42 -24.35 -23.91
CA ASN A 54 -20.86 -24.15 -23.83
C ASN A 54 -21.46 -22.78 -23.47
N SER A 55 -22.17 -22.23 -24.47
CA SER A 55 -23.36 -21.41 -24.30
C SER A 55 -24.51 -22.19 -23.65
N SER A 56 -25.14 -21.60 -22.63
CA SER A 56 -26.59 -21.67 -22.42
C SER A 56 -26.99 -20.58 -21.43
N GLY A 57 -27.89 -19.68 -21.83
CA GLY A 57 -28.49 -18.71 -20.93
C GLY A 57 -29.56 -19.34 -20.03
N VAL A 58 -29.85 -18.65 -18.91
CA VAL A 58 -31.18 -18.27 -18.39
C VAL A 58 -31.00 -17.59 -17.01
N VAL A 59 -31.56 -16.38 -16.93
CA VAL A 59 -32.21 -15.65 -15.82
C VAL A 59 -31.95 -16.10 -14.35
N GLY A 60 -31.45 -15.14 -13.55
CA GLY A 60 -32.03 -14.80 -12.23
C GLY A 60 -31.48 -15.50 -11.00
N ALA A 61 -30.41 -14.95 -10.41
CA ALA A 61 -30.17 -14.90 -8.97
C ALA A 61 -29.05 -13.88 -8.70
N GLU A 62 -29.30 -12.85 -7.89
CA GLU A 62 -28.22 -12.02 -7.32
C GLU A 62 -27.41 -12.88 -6.33
N GLY A 63 -26.49 -13.67 -6.88
CA GLY A 63 -25.34 -14.19 -6.14
C GLY A 63 -24.29 -13.10 -5.94
N PRO A 64 -23.24 -13.37 -5.13
CA PRO A 64 -22.12 -12.45 -5.00
C PRO A 64 -21.61 -12.13 -6.39
N GLN A 65 -21.71 -10.88 -6.82
CA GLN A 65 -21.27 -10.49 -8.15
C GLN A 65 -19.76 -10.69 -8.23
N VAL A 66 -19.35 -11.84 -8.77
CA VAL A 66 -17.96 -12.15 -9.07
C VAL A 66 -17.52 -11.11 -10.09
N LEU A 67 -16.80 -10.09 -9.64
CA LEU A 67 -16.19 -9.12 -10.52
C LEU A 67 -15.20 -9.87 -11.40
N GLU A 68 -15.48 -9.94 -12.69
CA GLU A 68 -14.62 -10.62 -13.66
C GLU A 68 -13.32 -9.81 -13.87
N GLY A 69 -12.25 -10.47 -14.28
CA GLY A 69 -11.01 -9.79 -14.64
C GLY A 69 -11.18 -8.92 -15.89
N CYS A 70 -10.39 -7.85 -16.00
CA CYS A 70 -10.34 -6.97 -17.17
C CYS A 70 -9.23 -7.46 -18.13
N PRO A 71 -9.55 -8.11 -19.26
CA PRO A 71 -8.54 -8.77 -20.09
C PRO A 71 -7.52 -7.79 -20.66
N GLY A 72 -6.24 -8.17 -20.65
CA GLY A 72 -5.15 -7.36 -21.20
C GLY A 72 -4.69 -6.19 -20.32
N GLN A 73 -5.29 -5.99 -19.14
CA GLN A 73 -4.81 -5.05 -18.14
C GLN A 73 -3.89 -5.74 -17.13
N THR A 74 -2.81 -5.07 -16.73
CA THR A 74 -1.93 -5.54 -15.65
C THR A 74 -2.60 -5.40 -14.29
N PHE A 75 -3.25 -4.26 -14.05
CA PHE A 75 -4.07 -4.00 -12.88
C PHE A 75 -5.42 -4.70 -12.98
N GLN A 76 -5.83 -5.38 -11.89
CA GLN A 76 -7.12 -6.06 -11.80
C GLN A 76 -7.92 -5.57 -10.60
N VAL A 77 -8.95 -4.75 -10.84
CA VAL A 77 -9.82 -4.20 -9.79
C VAL A 77 -10.55 -5.29 -8.98
N SER A 78 -10.89 -6.41 -9.62
CA SER A 78 -11.50 -7.57 -8.97
C SER A 78 -10.54 -8.24 -7.98
N LEU A 79 -9.26 -8.36 -8.35
CA LEU A 79 -8.22 -8.91 -7.48
C LEU A 79 -7.89 -7.96 -6.33
N LEU A 80 -7.81 -6.65 -6.61
CA LEU A 80 -7.69 -5.63 -5.57
C LEU A 80 -8.83 -5.76 -4.54
N LEU A 81 -10.08 -5.84 -5.01
CA LEU A 81 -11.23 -5.96 -4.12
C LEU A 81 -11.19 -7.27 -3.33
N THR A 82 -10.81 -8.38 -3.97
CA THR A 82 -10.64 -9.69 -3.30
C THR A 82 -9.65 -9.59 -2.14
N HIS A 83 -8.49 -8.96 -2.34
CA HIS A 83 -7.49 -8.78 -1.29
C HIS A 83 -7.97 -7.82 -0.19
N LEU A 84 -8.61 -6.71 -0.55
CA LEU A 84 -9.16 -5.76 0.42
C LEU A 84 -10.26 -6.39 1.29
N LEU A 85 -11.11 -7.24 0.73
CA LEU A 85 -12.16 -7.94 1.47
C LEU A 85 -11.62 -9.09 2.33
N ALA A 86 -10.47 -9.68 1.96
CA ALA A 86 -9.81 -10.72 2.74
C ALA A 86 -8.94 -10.18 3.88
N ALA A 87 -8.57 -8.90 3.85
CA ALA A 87 -7.67 -8.31 4.85
C ALA A 87 -8.29 -8.13 6.25
N PRO A 88 -9.56 -7.72 6.41
CA PRO A 88 -10.18 -7.60 7.72
C PRO A 88 -10.31 -8.97 8.44
N ALA A 89 -9.73 -9.10 9.63
CA ALA A 89 -9.76 -10.31 10.47
C ALA A 89 -10.77 -10.22 11.63
N TYR A 90 -10.81 -11.20 12.54
CA TYR A 90 -11.62 -11.10 13.75
C TYR A 90 -11.12 -9.95 14.67
N GLN A 91 -11.94 -9.50 15.62
CA GLN A 91 -11.62 -8.46 16.63
C GLN A 91 -11.07 -7.12 16.10
N SER A 92 -11.54 -6.64 14.94
CA SER A 92 -11.04 -5.39 14.32
C SER A 92 -9.54 -5.42 13.97
N ASP A 93 -8.98 -6.60 13.69
CA ASP A 93 -7.60 -6.75 13.22
C ASP A 93 -7.53 -6.78 11.67
N VAL A 94 -6.31 -6.74 11.13
CA VAL A 94 -5.99 -6.77 9.70
C VAL A 94 -4.91 -7.81 9.43
N LEU A 95 -5.19 -8.78 8.56
CA LEU A 95 -4.21 -9.76 8.10
C LEU A 95 -3.18 -9.11 7.18
N LEU A 96 -1.90 -9.35 7.43
CA LEU A 96 -0.82 -8.69 6.69
C LEU A 96 -0.67 -9.21 5.26
N GLN A 97 -0.83 -10.51 5.03
CA GLN A 97 -0.68 -11.08 3.68
C GLN A 97 -1.67 -10.46 2.66
N PRO A 98 -3.00 -10.52 2.86
CA PRO A 98 -3.95 -9.88 1.95
C PRO A 98 -3.82 -8.36 1.93
N TYR A 99 -3.47 -7.71 3.05
CA TYR A 99 -3.17 -6.27 3.07
C TYR A 99 -2.02 -5.92 2.11
N LEU A 100 -0.92 -6.65 2.17
CA LEU A 100 0.24 -6.43 1.30
C LEU A 100 -0.06 -6.79 -0.16
N SER A 101 -0.84 -7.84 -0.42
CA SER A 101 -1.30 -8.17 -1.77
C SER A 101 -2.23 -7.10 -2.36
N SER A 102 -3.05 -6.43 -1.53
CA SER A 102 -3.81 -5.27 -2.01
C SER A 102 -2.89 -4.15 -2.50
N TRP A 103 -1.76 -3.91 -1.81
CA TRP A 103 -0.76 -2.94 -2.24
C TRP A 103 -0.06 -3.34 -3.54
N ASP A 104 0.20 -4.63 -3.77
CA ASP A 104 0.78 -5.08 -5.05
C ASP A 104 -0.16 -4.74 -6.22
N GLU A 105 -1.47 -4.92 -6.06
CA GLU A 105 -2.45 -4.49 -7.07
C GLU A 105 -2.50 -2.97 -7.22
N LEU A 106 -2.41 -2.21 -6.11
CA LEU A 106 -2.35 -0.75 -6.16
C LEU A 106 -1.09 -0.23 -6.86
N VAL A 107 0.03 -0.94 -6.74
CA VAL A 107 1.26 -0.64 -7.49
C VAL A 107 1.01 -0.78 -8.99
N LYS A 108 0.38 -1.87 -9.44
CA LYS A 108 0.00 -2.06 -10.85
C LYS A 108 -0.95 -0.97 -11.34
N PHE A 109 -1.90 -0.55 -10.50
CA PHE A 109 -2.78 0.58 -10.81
C PHE A 109 -1.99 1.86 -11.06
N MET A 110 -1.05 2.19 -10.18
CA MET A 110 -0.19 3.36 -10.36
C MET A 110 0.62 3.23 -11.64
N GLU A 111 1.32 2.12 -11.86
CA GLU A 111 2.12 1.90 -13.08
C GLU A 111 1.32 2.08 -14.38
N ALA A 112 0.04 1.67 -14.39
CA ALA A 112 -0.85 1.88 -15.52
C ALA A 112 -1.10 3.36 -15.83
N LEU A 113 -1.01 4.26 -14.85
CA LEU A 113 -1.16 5.71 -15.05
C LEU A 113 0.03 6.33 -15.82
N GLY A 114 1.14 5.59 -15.96
CA GLY A 114 2.28 5.96 -16.78
C GLY A 114 3.57 6.21 -15.99
N PRO A 115 4.69 6.46 -16.68
CA PRO A 115 6.03 6.45 -16.08
C PRO A 115 6.27 7.54 -15.03
N MET A 116 5.49 8.63 -15.05
CA MET A 116 5.63 9.74 -14.10
C MET A 116 5.32 9.35 -12.66
N VAL A 117 4.57 8.26 -12.43
CA VAL A 117 4.26 7.76 -11.09
C VAL A 117 5.19 6.61 -10.66
N GLY A 118 6.10 6.14 -11.53
CA GLY A 118 6.93 4.96 -11.26
C GLY A 118 7.84 5.09 -10.03
N LEU A 119 8.26 6.32 -9.71
CA LEU A 119 9.00 6.60 -8.47
C LEU A 119 8.13 6.35 -7.22
N ILE A 120 6.84 6.71 -7.28
CA ILE A 120 5.88 6.50 -6.19
C ILE A 120 5.61 5.01 -6.02
N SER A 121 5.40 4.29 -7.14
CA SER A 121 5.25 2.83 -7.16
C SER A 121 6.43 2.14 -6.48
N LYS A 122 7.67 2.47 -6.88
CA LYS A 122 8.89 1.88 -6.32
C LYS A 122 9.06 2.14 -4.83
N GLU A 123 8.64 3.31 -4.37
CA GLU A 123 8.68 3.65 -2.94
C GLU A 123 7.72 2.78 -2.11
N ILE A 124 6.54 2.48 -2.66
CA ILE A 124 5.54 1.61 -2.03
C ILE A 124 6.02 0.15 -2.04
N GLU A 125 6.54 -0.33 -3.18
CA GLU A 125 7.13 -1.68 -3.28
C GLU A 125 8.26 -1.91 -2.29
N THR A 126 9.13 -0.91 -2.12
CA THR A 126 10.23 -0.98 -1.15
C THR A 126 9.68 -1.17 0.26
N LYS A 127 8.61 -0.44 0.63
CA LYS A 127 7.98 -0.52 1.95
C LYS A 127 7.25 -1.84 2.17
N THR A 128 6.51 -2.34 1.18
CA THR A 128 5.84 -3.65 1.31
C THR A 128 6.86 -4.79 1.39
N SER A 129 7.98 -4.68 0.67
CA SER A 129 9.09 -5.63 0.74
C SER A 129 9.73 -5.67 2.14
N ILE A 130 9.91 -4.53 2.80
CA ILE A 130 10.43 -4.47 4.19
C ILE A 130 9.56 -5.33 5.12
N ILE A 131 8.24 -5.18 5.09
CA ILE A 131 7.34 -5.94 5.97
C ILE A 131 7.44 -7.44 5.68
N ARG A 132 7.52 -7.84 4.41
CA ARG A 132 7.70 -9.25 4.01
C ARG A 132 9.04 -9.81 4.48
N GLN A 133 10.12 -9.03 4.38
CA GLN A 133 11.44 -9.45 4.85
C GLN A 133 11.46 -9.62 6.38
N LEU A 134 10.83 -8.70 7.12
CA LEU A 134 10.69 -8.80 8.56
C LEU A 134 9.90 -10.06 8.97
N ALA A 135 8.82 -10.39 8.24
CA ALA A 135 8.06 -11.61 8.46
C ALA A 135 8.93 -12.87 8.31
N LEU A 136 9.67 -12.98 7.19
CA LEU A 136 10.56 -14.12 6.91
C LEU A 136 11.70 -14.24 7.94
N LEU A 137 12.30 -13.12 8.33
CA LEU A 137 13.36 -13.11 9.35
C LEU A 137 12.82 -13.56 10.71
N SER A 138 11.59 -13.16 11.06
CA SER A 138 10.96 -13.56 12.30
C SER A 138 10.65 -15.07 12.35
N GLU A 139 10.23 -15.66 11.23
CA GLU A 139 10.00 -17.11 11.13
C GLU A 139 11.32 -17.88 11.26
N LYS A 140 12.36 -17.47 10.53
CA LYS A 140 13.68 -18.12 10.57
C LYS A 140 14.30 -18.09 11.97
N ASN A 141 14.18 -16.98 12.68
CA ASN A 141 14.68 -16.87 14.05
C ASN A 141 13.92 -17.80 15.02
N SER A 142 12.61 -18.03 14.77
CA SER A 142 11.79 -18.92 15.59
C SER A 142 12.15 -20.40 15.37
N GLU A 143 12.52 -20.80 14.15
CA GLU A 143 12.98 -22.16 13.83
C GLU A 143 14.40 -22.44 14.36
N ALA A 144 15.28 -21.44 14.39
CA ALA A 144 16.65 -21.60 14.87
C ALA A 144 16.73 -21.81 16.40
N GLU A 145 15.75 -21.34 17.17
CA GLU A 145 15.65 -21.59 18.62
C GLU A 145 15.07 -22.97 18.96
N LEU A 146 14.40 -23.63 18.01
CA LEU A 146 13.89 -25.01 18.11
C LEU A 146 14.92 -25.99 17.51
N GLY A 147 16.08 -26.13 18.17
CA GLY A 147 17.13 -27.05 17.72
C GLY A 147 16.70 -28.53 17.71
N PRO A 148 17.38 -29.40 16.92
CA PRO A 148 17.08 -30.83 16.84
C PRO A 148 17.74 -31.58 17.99
N ASP A 149 17.12 -31.61 19.17
CA ASP A 149 17.43 -32.63 20.17
C ASP A 149 16.27 -32.86 21.14
N GLY A 150 15.88 -34.13 21.31
CA GLY A 150 15.06 -34.57 22.44
C GLY A 150 13.77 -35.31 22.11
N SER A 151 13.88 -36.58 21.71
CA SER A 151 12.89 -37.57 22.13
C SER A 151 12.80 -37.59 23.66
N SER A 152 11.66 -37.25 24.25
CA SER A 152 11.14 -38.02 25.38
C SER A 152 9.69 -37.71 25.72
N VAL A 153 8.91 -38.79 25.73
CA VAL A 153 7.57 -38.92 26.29
C VAL A 153 7.67 -38.85 27.83
N ASN A 154 6.98 -37.90 28.48
CA ASN A 154 5.93 -38.19 29.47
C ASN A 154 5.36 -36.95 30.21
N THR A 155 4.08 -37.12 30.52
CA THR A 155 3.06 -36.27 31.14
C THR A 155 3.36 -35.76 32.56
N GLY A 156 2.90 -34.54 32.86
CA GLY A 156 2.68 -34.03 34.22
C GLY A 156 1.80 -32.77 34.22
N ALA A 157 0.63 -32.84 34.85
CA ALA A 157 -0.44 -31.83 34.86
C ALA A 157 -0.22 -30.69 35.87
N GLY A 158 -0.76 -29.50 35.58
CA GLY A 158 -0.82 -28.37 36.54
C GLY A 158 -1.22 -27.03 35.92
N THR A 159 -2.54 -26.81 35.85
CA THR A 159 -3.38 -25.63 35.62
C THR A 159 -2.76 -24.22 35.78
N GLU A 160 -2.97 -23.36 34.78
CA GLU A 160 -3.56 -22.01 34.95
C GLU A 160 -4.09 -21.49 33.61
N ASN A 161 -5.26 -20.87 33.65
CA ASN A 161 -6.12 -20.58 32.49
C ASN A 161 -5.70 -19.29 31.78
N ASP A 162 -5.42 -19.38 30.48
CA ASP A 162 -5.64 -18.30 29.52
C ASP A 162 -6.25 -18.91 28.24
N PRO A 163 -7.45 -18.49 27.80
CA PRO A 163 -8.10 -19.06 26.63
C PRO A 163 -7.72 -18.24 25.38
N GLU A 164 -6.78 -18.72 24.58
CA GLU A 164 -6.80 -18.70 23.10
C GLU A 164 -5.40 -19.04 22.56
N ALA A 165 -5.08 -20.34 22.55
CA ALA A 165 -4.06 -20.86 21.66
C ALA A 165 -4.60 -20.84 20.21
N SER A 166 -4.48 -19.71 19.53
CA SER A 166 -4.69 -19.63 18.09
C SER A 166 -3.48 -20.26 17.37
N GLN A 167 -3.69 -21.48 16.89
CA GLN A 167 -2.96 -22.18 15.82
C GLN A 167 -1.88 -21.33 15.12
N HIS A 168 -0.60 -21.59 15.42
CA HIS A 168 0.64 -21.14 14.73
C HIS A 168 0.49 -20.02 13.68
N ALA A 169 -0.05 -18.87 14.07
CA ALA A 169 0.00 -17.67 13.27
C ALA A 169 1.31 -16.97 13.59
N GLY A 170 2.19 -16.83 12.59
CA GLY A 170 3.52 -16.24 12.78
C GLY A 170 3.46 -14.80 13.35
N PRO A 171 4.57 -14.28 13.90
CA PRO A 171 4.69 -12.91 14.43
C PRO A 171 4.13 -11.80 13.52
N TYR A 172 4.25 -11.96 12.20
CA TYR A 172 3.76 -11.05 11.17
C TYR A 172 2.52 -11.58 10.43
N HIS A 173 1.66 -12.34 11.11
CA HIS A 173 0.40 -12.81 10.53
C HIS A 173 -0.64 -11.68 10.42
N SER A 174 -0.79 -10.87 11.45
CA SER A 174 -1.71 -9.73 11.48
C SER A 174 -1.03 -8.45 11.96
N LEU A 175 -1.72 -7.33 11.79
CA LEU A 175 -1.24 -6.03 12.23
C LEU A 175 -1.04 -6.00 13.75
N ARG A 176 -1.99 -6.52 14.53
CA ARG A 176 -1.83 -6.57 15.99
C ARG A 176 -0.74 -7.53 16.44
N SER A 177 -0.58 -8.69 15.80
CA SER A 177 0.50 -9.62 16.14
C SER A 177 1.86 -8.97 15.86
N MET A 178 1.98 -8.26 14.73
CA MET A 178 3.19 -7.52 14.37
C MET A 178 3.49 -6.42 15.39
N ILE A 179 2.49 -5.59 15.73
CA ILE A 179 2.63 -4.53 16.73
C ILE A 179 3.13 -5.11 18.06
N TRP A 180 2.48 -6.17 18.54
CA TRP A 180 2.86 -6.80 19.80
C TRP A 180 4.30 -7.32 19.78
N MET A 181 4.69 -8.00 18.70
CA MET A 181 6.02 -8.56 18.54
C MET A 181 7.11 -7.50 18.45
N GLU A 182 6.90 -6.46 17.64
CA GLU A 182 7.89 -5.38 17.49
C GLU A 182 8.04 -4.55 18.77
N MET A 183 6.95 -4.33 19.51
CA MET A 183 6.99 -3.70 20.83
C MET A 183 7.77 -4.57 21.83
N LYS A 184 7.48 -5.88 21.88
CA LYS A 184 8.15 -6.83 22.78
C LYS A 184 9.66 -6.91 22.52
N GLN A 185 10.08 -6.78 21.27
CA GLN A 185 11.49 -6.81 20.86
C GLN A 185 12.17 -5.43 20.91
N GLY A 186 11.45 -4.35 21.24
CA GLY A 186 12.00 -2.99 21.27
C GLY A 186 12.38 -2.44 19.90
N LEU A 187 11.72 -2.90 18.83
CA LEU A 187 11.98 -2.45 17.44
C LEU A 187 11.25 -1.14 17.10
N VAL A 188 10.25 -0.76 17.89
CA VAL A 188 9.51 0.50 17.76
C VAL A 188 10.12 1.54 18.68
N ASP A 189 10.59 2.65 18.11
CA ASP A 189 11.06 3.84 18.83
C ASP A 189 10.14 5.02 18.48
N PHE A 190 9.67 5.74 19.50
CA PHE A 190 8.74 6.86 19.36
C PHE A 190 9.45 8.21 19.23
N GLN A 191 10.76 8.24 19.46
CA GLN A 191 11.61 9.44 19.41
C GLN A 191 12.53 9.43 18.18
N HIS A 192 13.00 8.25 17.76
CA HIS A 192 13.94 8.08 16.65
C HIS A 192 13.38 7.22 15.53
N GLN A 193 13.89 7.44 14.32
CA GLN A 193 13.49 6.65 13.16
C GLN A 193 14.05 5.24 13.23
N THR A 194 13.18 4.24 13.29
CA THR A 194 13.54 2.82 13.11
C THR A 194 13.05 2.30 11.76
N GLU A 195 13.64 1.22 11.28
CA GLU A 195 13.16 0.49 10.09
C GLU A 195 12.16 -0.61 10.51
N SER A 196 11.19 -0.25 11.35
CA SER A 196 10.15 -1.16 11.84
C SER A 196 8.98 -1.31 10.87
N GLY A 197 8.33 -2.46 10.94
CA GLY A 197 7.08 -2.77 10.27
C GLY A 197 5.97 -1.79 10.67
N CYS A 198 5.84 -1.43 11.95
CA CYS A 198 4.83 -0.47 12.43
C CYS A 198 4.98 0.91 11.74
N ARG A 199 6.19 1.46 11.71
CA ARG A 199 6.49 2.74 11.06
C ARG A 199 6.31 2.66 9.53
N THR A 200 6.57 1.48 8.95
CA THR A 200 6.34 1.22 7.52
C THR A 200 4.85 1.14 7.17
N ILE A 201 4.07 0.42 7.97
CA ILE A 201 2.60 0.36 7.88
C ILE A 201 2.01 1.75 8.04
N LEU A 202 2.48 2.57 8.98
CA LEU A 202 1.98 3.94 9.16
C LEU A 202 2.10 4.79 7.88
N ARG A 203 3.22 4.67 7.14
CA ARG A 203 3.40 5.38 5.87
C ARG A 203 2.44 4.88 4.80
N LEU A 204 2.29 3.56 4.68
CA LEU A 204 1.33 2.95 3.76
C LEU A 204 -0.10 3.38 4.13
N HIS A 205 -0.46 3.36 5.41
CA HIS A 205 -1.77 3.78 5.93
C HIS A 205 -2.12 5.22 5.55
N ARG A 206 -1.18 6.16 5.69
CA ARG A 206 -1.35 7.56 5.24
C ARG A 206 -1.54 7.66 3.72
N ALA A 207 -0.83 6.85 2.93
CA ALA A 207 -1.02 6.80 1.48
C ALA A 207 -2.36 6.16 1.07
N LEU A 208 -2.84 5.18 1.84
CA LEU A 208 -4.14 4.54 1.61
C LEU A 208 -5.28 5.53 1.77
N LEU A 209 -5.20 6.45 2.75
CA LEU A 209 -6.19 7.51 2.93
C LEU A 209 -6.27 8.42 1.70
N TRP A 210 -5.12 8.84 1.18
CA TRP A 210 -5.05 9.65 -0.04
C TRP A 210 -5.75 8.95 -1.21
N LEU A 211 -5.42 7.68 -1.43
CA LEU A 211 -6.01 6.89 -2.49
C LEU A 211 -7.52 6.73 -2.31
N LYS A 212 -7.98 6.43 -1.09
CA LYS A 212 -9.41 6.33 -0.76
C LYS A 212 -10.15 7.61 -1.15
N LEU A 213 -9.64 8.77 -0.76
CA LEU A 213 -10.26 10.06 -1.08
C LEU A 213 -10.24 10.36 -2.58
N PHE A 214 -9.15 10.02 -3.27
CA PHE A 214 -9.07 10.19 -4.71
C PHE A 214 -10.11 9.33 -5.44
N LEU A 215 -10.20 8.03 -5.11
CA LEU A 215 -11.16 7.12 -5.72
C LEU A 215 -12.61 7.52 -5.39
N GLN A 216 -12.87 7.97 -4.16
CA GLN A 216 -14.18 8.48 -3.75
C GLN A 216 -14.59 9.68 -4.60
N LYS A 217 -13.72 10.67 -4.75
CA LYS A 217 -13.96 11.84 -5.63
C LYS A 217 -14.10 11.45 -7.10
N LEU A 218 -13.37 10.44 -7.56
CA LEU A 218 -13.45 9.94 -8.93
C LEU A 218 -14.79 9.25 -9.21
N ALA A 219 -15.37 8.61 -8.18
CA ALA A 219 -16.66 7.94 -8.21
C ALA A 219 -17.86 8.91 -8.20
N GLU A 220 -17.68 10.16 -7.77
CA GLU A 220 -18.79 11.13 -7.67
C GLU A 220 -19.48 11.35 -9.02
N THR A 221 -20.82 11.30 -9.00
CA THR A 221 -21.69 11.67 -10.13
C THR A 221 -22.23 13.08 -9.87
N PRO A 222 -21.92 14.08 -10.73
CA PRO A 222 -22.35 15.44 -10.50
C PRO A 222 -23.87 15.55 -10.74
N VAL A 223 -24.58 16.12 -9.75
CA VAL A 223 -26.04 16.37 -9.82
C VAL A 223 -26.37 17.44 -10.87
N ALA A 224 -25.47 18.40 -11.07
CA ALA A 224 -25.51 19.37 -12.16
C ALA A 224 -24.07 19.82 -12.49
N GLY A 225 -23.64 19.71 -13.74
CA GLY A 225 -22.35 20.21 -14.22
C GLY A 225 -21.43 19.16 -14.83
N ARG A 226 -20.20 19.58 -15.14
CA ARG A 226 -19.16 18.77 -15.78
C ARG A 226 -18.37 17.96 -14.75
N LEU A 227 -18.02 16.73 -15.09
CA LEU A 227 -17.08 15.92 -14.31
C LEU A 227 -15.70 16.60 -14.23
N ARG A 228 -15.18 16.78 -13.02
CA ARG A 228 -13.86 17.40 -12.74
C ARG A 228 -12.70 16.51 -13.18
N SER A 229 -11.57 17.02 -13.65
CA SER A 229 -10.48 16.17 -14.18
C SER A 229 -9.86 15.26 -13.10
N PRO A 230 -9.39 14.03 -13.42
CA PRO A 230 -8.67 13.18 -12.47
C PRO A 230 -7.45 13.87 -11.84
N SER A 231 -6.74 14.70 -12.61
CA SER A 231 -5.60 15.49 -12.14
C SER A 231 -5.98 16.45 -10.99
N GLU A 232 -7.10 17.17 -11.13
CA GLU A 232 -7.61 18.05 -10.06
C GLU A 232 -8.00 17.26 -8.82
N LEU A 233 -8.74 16.16 -8.98
CA LEU A 233 -9.23 15.35 -7.87
C LEU A 233 -8.07 14.70 -7.11
N CYS A 234 -7.05 14.24 -7.83
CA CYS A 234 -5.85 13.64 -7.27
C CYS A 234 -5.02 14.66 -6.48
N ARG A 235 -4.81 15.85 -7.05
CA ARG A 235 -4.13 16.98 -6.38
C ARG A 235 -4.84 17.40 -5.11
N GLU A 236 -6.16 17.58 -5.16
CA GLU A 236 -6.96 17.97 -4.00
C GLU A 236 -6.91 16.92 -2.89
N SER A 237 -7.04 15.63 -3.26
CA SER A 237 -6.93 14.53 -2.30
C SER A 237 -5.55 14.52 -1.63
N TYR A 238 -4.48 14.76 -2.39
CA TYR A 238 -3.11 14.81 -1.87
C TYR A 238 -2.92 15.96 -0.89
N GLN A 239 -3.41 17.14 -1.23
CA GLN A 239 -3.34 18.34 -0.38
C GLN A 239 -4.05 18.13 0.97
N ASN A 240 -5.16 17.40 0.97
CA ASN A 240 -5.93 17.11 2.18
C ASN A 240 -5.33 15.99 3.06
N THR A 241 -4.34 15.26 2.57
CA THR A 241 -3.82 14.04 3.23
C THR A 241 -2.28 14.05 3.30
N LEU A 242 -1.62 13.40 2.34
CA LEU A 242 -0.19 13.15 2.31
C LEU A 242 0.64 14.42 2.34
N ALA A 243 0.15 15.54 1.78
CA ALA A 243 0.86 16.80 1.79
C ALA A 243 1.28 17.21 3.22
N ASN A 244 0.45 16.93 4.23
CA ASN A 244 0.73 17.27 5.63
C ASN A 244 1.99 16.57 6.18
N HIS A 245 2.39 15.45 5.59
CA HIS A 245 3.55 14.66 6.01
C HIS A 245 4.76 14.81 5.07
N HIS A 246 4.62 15.52 3.96
CA HIS A 246 5.67 15.69 2.96
C HIS A 246 6.35 17.05 3.05
N THR A 247 7.65 17.07 2.73
CA THR A 247 8.43 18.31 2.62
C THR A 247 7.97 19.13 1.43
N TRP A 248 8.29 20.43 1.43
CA TRP A 248 7.94 21.36 0.34
C TRP A 248 8.37 20.83 -1.04
N PHE A 249 9.56 20.26 -1.15
CA PHE A 249 10.08 19.74 -2.41
C PHE A 249 9.25 18.54 -2.92
N VAL A 250 8.91 17.60 -2.03
CA VAL A 250 8.09 16.44 -2.37
C VAL A 250 6.69 16.87 -2.80
N ARG A 251 6.10 17.86 -2.13
CA ARG A 251 4.80 18.45 -2.53
C ARG A 251 4.86 18.99 -3.96
N ARG A 252 5.93 19.72 -4.29
CA ARG A 252 6.09 20.32 -5.62
C ARG A 252 6.28 19.26 -6.72
N ALA A 253 7.05 18.21 -6.44
CA ALA A 253 7.22 17.09 -7.35
C ALA A 253 5.89 16.37 -7.60
N ALA A 254 5.11 16.12 -6.55
CA ALA A 254 3.79 15.50 -6.66
C ALA A 254 2.82 16.34 -7.51
N GLU A 255 2.77 17.66 -7.29
CA GLU A 255 1.93 18.56 -8.09
C GLU A 255 2.22 18.50 -9.59
N LEU A 256 3.50 18.35 -9.96
CA LEU A 256 3.93 18.17 -11.35
C LEU A 256 3.52 16.80 -11.89
N ALA A 257 3.69 15.73 -11.10
CA ALA A 257 3.26 14.39 -11.49
C ALA A 257 1.74 14.32 -11.76
N PHE A 258 0.92 15.03 -10.97
CA PHE A 258 -0.52 15.05 -11.17
C PHE A 258 -0.97 15.73 -12.48
N ILE A 259 -0.15 16.61 -13.06
CA ILE A 259 -0.45 17.19 -14.38
C ILE A 259 -0.39 16.12 -15.48
N ALA A 260 0.45 15.09 -15.29
CA ALA A 260 0.61 13.99 -16.25
C ALA A 260 -0.42 12.87 -16.07
N LEU A 261 -1.39 13.01 -15.16
CA LEU A 261 -2.42 11.99 -14.96
C LEU A 261 -3.31 11.85 -16.21
N PRO A 262 -3.70 10.62 -16.57
CA PRO A 262 -4.60 10.38 -17.69
C PRO A 262 -5.99 11.02 -17.51
N GLU A 263 -6.64 11.27 -18.64
CA GLU A 263 -8.04 11.70 -18.67
C GLU A 263 -9.00 10.61 -18.17
N ARG A 264 -10.19 11.01 -17.72
CA ARG A 264 -11.16 10.09 -17.09
C ARG A 264 -11.49 8.86 -17.94
N GLY A 265 -11.55 9.02 -19.26
CA GLY A 265 -11.80 7.90 -20.19
C GLY A 265 -10.75 6.78 -20.12
N PHE A 266 -9.55 7.06 -19.63
CA PHE A 266 -8.54 6.04 -19.34
C PHE A 266 -8.98 5.11 -18.21
N PHE A 267 -9.54 5.67 -17.12
CA PHE A 267 -9.99 4.89 -15.97
C PHE A 267 -11.13 3.94 -16.35
N TYR A 268 -12.04 4.36 -17.25
CA TYR A 268 -13.08 3.46 -17.78
C TYR A 268 -12.49 2.20 -18.42
N ARG A 269 -11.48 2.38 -19.27
CA ARG A 269 -10.79 1.25 -19.93
C ARG A 269 -9.99 0.42 -18.94
N LEU A 270 -9.34 1.06 -17.97
CA LEU A 270 -8.50 0.40 -16.98
C LEU A 270 -9.29 -0.59 -16.12
N VAL A 271 -10.56 -0.25 -15.80
CA VAL A 271 -11.44 -1.13 -15.01
C VAL A 271 -12.57 -1.78 -15.83
N CYS A 272 -12.46 -1.76 -17.16
CA CYS A 272 -13.42 -2.40 -18.09
C CYS A 272 -14.90 -1.96 -17.91
N VAL A 273 -15.16 -0.68 -17.65
CA VAL A 273 -16.52 -0.13 -17.53
C VAL A 273 -16.87 0.78 -18.71
N GLN A 274 -18.16 0.94 -18.99
CA GLN A 274 -18.64 1.68 -20.17
C GLN A 274 -18.88 3.18 -19.90
N GLY A 275 -18.97 3.60 -18.64
CA GLY A 275 -19.23 5.00 -18.31
C GLY A 275 -19.09 5.35 -16.84
N GLN A 276 -19.48 6.58 -16.50
CA GLN A 276 -19.34 7.12 -15.15
C GLN A 276 -20.21 6.41 -14.11
N GLU A 277 -21.40 5.95 -14.48
CA GLU A 277 -22.32 5.26 -13.56
C GLU A 277 -21.73 3.92 -13.09
N ASP A 278 -21.30 3.08 -14.05
CA ASP A 278 -20.61 1.82 -13.76
C ASP A 278 -19.31 2.04 -12.98
N LEU A 279 -18.52 3.05 -13.36
CA LEU A 279 -17.31 3.42 -12.63
C LEU A 279 -17.64 3.81 -11.19
N SER A 280 -18.69 4.59 -10.98
CA SER A 280 -19.13 5.03 -9.65
C SER A 280 -19.49 3.84 -8.77
N ILE A 281 -20.33 2.92 -9.28
CA ILE A 281 -20.74 1.71 -8.55
C ILE A 281 -19.51 0.88 -8.15
N LEU A 282 -18.61 0.64 -9.10
CA LEU A 282 -17.40 -0.15 -8.88
C LEU A 282 -16.45 0.51 -7.87
N LEU A 283 -16.14 1.80 -8.06
CA LEU A 283 -15.23 2.52 -7.18
C LEU A 283 -15.80 2.70 -5.78
N ASN A 284 -17.11 2.87 -5.62
CA ASN A 284 -17.74 2.91 -4.30
C ASN A 284 -17.54 1.61 -3.52
N LYS A 285 -17.65 0.44 -4.18
CA LYS A 285 -17.33 -0.87 -3.55
C LYS A 285 -15.87 -0.93 -3.10
N VAL A 286 -14.94 -0.45 -3.94
CA VAL A 286 -13.51 -0.39 -3.61
C VAL A 286 -13.25 0.56 -2.45
N VAL A 287 -13.84 1.76 -2.46
CA VAL A 287 -13.70 2.79 -1.42
C VAL A 287 -14.24 2.30 -0.07
N GLU A 288 -15.34 1.56 -0.08
CA GLU A 288 -15.91 0.94 1.12
C GLU A 288 -14.94 -0.12 1.69
N ALA A 289 -14.43 -1.02 0.85
CA ALA A 289 -13.47 -2.04 1.27
C ALA A 289 -12.15 -1.43 1.78
N ILE A 290 -11.60 -0.41 1.10
CA ILE A 290 -10.45 0.36 1.59
C ILE A 290 -10.79 1.03 2.92
N GLY A 291 -12.01 1.58 3.05
CA GLY A 291 -12.48 2.23 4.26
C GLY A 291 -12.46 1.32 5.48
N GLU A 292 -12.90 0.07 5.31
CA GLU A 292 -12.88 -0.92 6.40
C GLU A 292 -11.45 -1.27 6.83
N VAL A 293 -10.56 -1.58 5.88
CA VAL A 293 -9.14 -1.87 6.15
C VAL A 293 -8.46 -0.67 6.82
N TYR A 294 -8.73 0.54 6.32
CA TYR A 294 -8.21 1.78 6.86
C TYR A 294 -8.66 1.99 8.31
N ASN A 295 -9.95 1.85 8.60
CA ASN A 295 -10.50 2.10 9.93
C ASN A 295 -9.91 1.14 10.98
N ARG A 296 -9.73 -0.13 10.63
CA ARG A 296 -9.10 -1.12 11.52
C ARG A 296 -7.62 -0.86 11.73
N THR A 297 -6.90 -0.53 10.66
CA THR A 297 -5.49 -0.15 10.73
C THR A 297 -5.31 1.09 11.61
N GLN A 298 -6.15 2.12 11.40
CA GLN A 298 -6.19 3.34 12.20
C GLN A 298 -6.39 3.01 13.68
N LYS A 299 -7.40 2.21 14.00
CA LYS A 299 -7.72 1.80 15.38
C LYS A 299 -6.55 1.05 16.04
N ALA A 300 -5.97 0.07 15.35
CA ALA A 300 -4.86 -0.71 15.89
C ALA A 300 -3.60 0.15 16.15
N LEU A 301 -3.29 1.11 15.28
CA LEU A 301 -2.18 2.04 15.48
C LEU A 301 -2.48 3.04 16.61
N ASP A 302 -3.70 3.57 16.68
CA ASP A 302 -4.12 4.56 17.69
C ASP A 302 -4.11 3.99 19.10
N GLU A 303 -4.66 2.79 19.30
CA GLU A 303 -4.65 2.09 20.59
C GLU A 303 -3.23 1.87 21.16
N ASN A 304 -2.20 1.90 20.30
CA ASN A 304 -0.80 1.72 20.68
C ASN A 304 0.00 3.04 20.59
N GLY A 305 -0.65 4.19 20.38
CA GLY A 305 0.01 5.50 20.29
C GLY A 305 0.93 5.67 19.07
N MET A 306 0.70 4.90 18.00
CA MET A 306 1.63 4.79 16.86
C MET A 306 1.29 5.70 15.67
N LEU A 307 0.32 6.63 15.80
CA LEU A 307 -0.09 7.50 14.69
C LEU A 307 0.96 8.55 14.31
N ASP A 308 1.89 8.83 15.22
CA ASP A 308 2.91 9.86 15.09
C ASP A 308 4.35 9.31 15.09
N LEU A 309 4.53 8.01 14.77
CA LEU A 309 5.87 7.44 14.66
C LEU A 309 6.74 8.24 13.65
N PRO A 310 8.02 8.50 13.99
CA PRO A 310 8.91 9.40 13.24
C PRO A 310 9.33 8.92 11.84
#